data_AF-A0A3D5E6B5-F1
#
_entry.id   AF-A0A3D5E6B5-F1
#
_cell.length_a   1.000
_cell.length_b   1.000
_cell.length_c   1.000
_cell.angle_alpha   90.00
_cell.angle_beta   90.00
_cell.angle_gamma   90.00
#
_symmetry.space_group_name_H-M   'P 1'
#
loop_
_entity.id
_entity.type
_entity.pdbx_description
1 polymer ?
#
loop_
_entity_poly.entity_id
_entity_poly.type
_entity_poly.pdbx_seq_one_letter_code
_entity_poly.pdbx_strand_id
1 'polypeptide(L)'
;MILLFLILQVTLIAAAIIFIIRPFFLSDNRKPDMNNSDYSLHEQHTRLIESLHDLDFDHRTEKITTEDYTTARNNIINEGINLLRKIDDTHEI
;
A
#
# COMPACT_ATOMS: atom_id res chain seq x y z
N MET A 1 -39.51 34.10 -6.96
CA MET A 1 -38.51 33.53 -7.89
C MET A 1 -37.13 33.37 -7.23
N ILE A 2 -36.58 34.43 -6.63
CA ILE A 2 -35.24 34.40 -5.98
C ILE A 2 -35.14 33.38 -4.82
N LEU A 3 -36.19 33.29 -3.98
CA LEU A 3 -36.24 32.31 -2.88
C LEU A 3 -36.14 30.85 -3.36
N LEU A 4 -36.77 30.51 -4.48
CA LEU A 4 -36.68 29.16 -5.06
C LEU A 4 -35.27 28.85 -5.55
N PHE A 5 -34.60 29.81 -6.19
CA PHE A 5 -33.21 29.66 -6.61
C PHE A 5 -32.25 29.48 -5.43
N LEU A 6 -32.49 30.21 -4.33
CA LEU A 6 -31.66 30.10 -3.13
C LEU A 6 -31.80 28.72 -2.49
N ILE A 7 -33.04 28.23 -2.35
CA ILE A 7 -33.30 26.89 -1.80
C ILE A 7 -32.64 25.82 -2.66
N LEU A 8 -32.77 25.90 -3.99
CA LEU A 8 -32.15 24.94 -4.91
C LEU A 8 -30.62 24.90 -4.76
N GLN A 9 -29.97 26.06 -4.68
CA GLN A 9 -28.52 26.15 -4.51
C GLN A 9 -28.07 25.53 -3.19
N VAL A 10 -28.76 25.85 -2.09
CA VAL A 10 -28.44 25.30 -0.76
C VAL A 10 -28.61 23.78 -0.74
N THR A 11 -29.68 23.25 -1.33
CA THR A 11 -29.91 21.81 -1.41
C THR A 11 -28.85 21.12 -2.26
N LEU A 12 -28.43 21.71 -3.39
CA LEU A 12 -27.40 21.14 -4.25
C LEU A 12 -26.04 21.08 -3.54
N ILE A 13 -25.67 22.17 -2.84
CA ILE A 13 -24.44 22.24 -2.05
C ILE A 13 -24.46 21.19 -0.93
N ALA A 14 -25.57 21.08 -0.20
CA ALA A 14 -25.72 20.06 0.85
C ALA A 14 -25.60 18.64 0.30
N ALA A 15 -26.22 18.36 -0.85
CA ALA A 15 -26.12 17.05 -1.51
C ALA A 15 -24.69 16.73 -1.95
N ALA A 16 -23.96 17.70 -2.50
CA ALA A 16 -22.56 17.54 -2.88
C ALA A 16 -21.66 17.26 -1.66
N ILE A 17 -21.85 18.02 -0.57
CA ILE A 17 -21.13 17.81 0.69
C ILE A 17 -21.40 16.40 1.23
N ILE A 18 -22.66 15.98 1.29
CA ILE A 18 -23.04 14.63 1.73
C ILE A 18 -22.39 13.58 0.83
N PHE A 19 -22.39 13.77 -0.49
CA PHE A 19 -21.79 12.82 -1.43
C PHE A 19 -20.28 12.66 -1.24
N ILE A 20 -19.56 13.77 -1.01
CA ILE A 20 -18.11 13.77 -0.76
C ILE A 20 -17.78 13.15 0.60
N ILE A 21 -18.61 13.42 1.62
CA ILE A 21 -18.39 12.96 2.99
C ILE A 21 -18.82 11.48 3.15
N ARG A 22 -19.84 11.03 2.43
CA ARG A 22 -20.36 9.66 2.47
C ARG A 22 -19.27 8.56 2.41
N PRO A 23 -18.29 8.58 1.49
CA PRO A 23 -17.25 7.54 1.46
C PRO A 23 -16.34 7.52 2.69
N PHE A 24 -16.20 8.63 3.42
CA PHE A 24 -15.41 8.65 4.67
C PHE A 24 -16.14 7.99 5.84
N PHE A 25 -17.48 7.99 5.84
CA PHE A 25 -18.31 7.34 6.86
C PHE A 25 -18.75 5.93 6.46
N LEU A 26 -18.82 5.63 5.16
CA LEU A 26 -18.85 4.26 4.63
C LEU A 26 -17.42 3.71 4.60
N SER A 27 -16.74 3.77 5.75
CA SER A 27 -15.66 2.83 6.03
C SER A 27 -16.31 1.46 6.10
N ASP A 28 -16.46 0.84 4.93
CA ASP A 28 -16.94 -0.51 4.81
C ASP A 28 -16.01 -1.35 5.68
N ASN A 29 -16.55 -1.87 6.78
CA ASN A 29 -15.94 -2.95 7.54
C ASN A 29 -15.91 -4.25 6.72
N ARG A 30 -15.83 -4.17 5.38
CA ARG A 30 -14.95 -5.03 4.60
C ARG A 30 -13.57 -4.95 5.25
N LYS A 31 -13.42 -5.75 6.32
CA LYS A 31 -12.16 -6.40 6.62
C LYS A 31 -11.60 -6.77 5.24
N PRO A 32 -10.44 -6.24 4.84
CA PRO A 32 -9.82 -6.69 3.61
C PRO A 32 -9.88 -8.20 3.68
N ASP A 33 -10.47 -8.85 2.67
CA ASP A 33 -10.60 -10.29 2.65
C ASP A 33 -9.21 -10.84 2.96
N MET A 34 -8.98 -11.30 4.20
CA MET A 34 -7.69 -11.87 4.63
C MET A 34 -7.40 -13.17 3.87
N ASN A 35 -8.34 -13.59 3.01
CA ASN A 35 -8.21 -14.65 2.04
C ASN A 35 -7.44 -14.25 0.77
N ASN A 36 -7.10 -12.96 0.61
CA ASN A 36 -6.21 -12.48 -0.44
C ASN A 36 -4.75 -12.56 0.03
N SER A 37 -4.32 -13.76 0.46
CA SER A 37 -2.92 -14.06 0.79
C SER A 37 -1.99 -13.63 -0.35
N ASP A 38 -2.41 -13.79 -1.59
CA ASP A 38 -1.61 -13.44 -2.78
C ASP A 38 -1.34 -11.94 -2.87
N TYR A 39 -2.35 -11.10 -2.63
CA TYR A 39 -2.16 -9.65 -2.60
C TYR A 39 -1.20 -9.25 -1.48
N SER A 40 -1.29 -9.90 -0.32
CA SER A 40 -0.36 -9.64 0.78
C SER A 40 1.07 -10.09 0.47
N LEU A 41 1.26 -11.18 -0.28
CA LEU A 41 2.57 -11.69 -0.68
C LEU A 41 3.23 -10.79 -1.73
N HIS A 42 2.46 -10.33 -2.72
CA HIS A 42 2.94 -9.37 -3.72
C HIS A 42 3.25 -7.99 -3.12
N GLU A 43 2.47 -7.53 -2.15
CA GLU A 43 2.76 -6.31 -1.40
C GLU A 43 4.06 -6.44 -0.60
N GLN A 44 4.24 -7.55 0.12
CA GLN A 44 5.49 -7.84 0.83
C GLN A 44 6.68 -7.87 -0.13
N HIS A 45 6.51 -8.44 -1.33
CA HIS A 45 7.58 -8.50 -2.33
C HIS A 45 7.97 -7.11 -2.83
N THR A 46 6.98 -6.24 -3.04
CA THR A 46 7.21 -4.85 -3.44
C THR A 46 7.98 -4.08 -2.37
N ARG A 47 7.57 -4.20 -1.10
CA ARG A 47 8.26 -3.57 0.05
C ARG A 47 9.69 -4.06 0.19
N LEU A 48 9.94 -5.34 -0.09
CA LEU A 48 11.27 -5.93 -0.01
C LEU A 48 12.20 -5.38 -1.10
N ILE A 49 11.69 -5.14 -2.30
CA ILE A 49 12.43 -4.46 -3.38
C ILE A 49 12.75 -3.01 -3.00
N GLU A 50 11.78 -2.28 -2.44
CA GLU A 50 12.00 -0.91 -1.96
C GLU A 50 13.09 -0.88 -0.88
N SER A 51 13.04 -1.80 0.08
CA SER A 51 14.07 -1.92 1.12
C SER A 51 15.46 -2.21 0.55
N LEU A 52 15.56 -3.04 -0.50
CA LEU A 52 16.83 -3.31 -1.16
C LEU A 52 17.37 -2.06 -1.87
N HIS A 53 16.49 -1.33 -2.56
CA HIS A 53 16.84 -0.08 -3.22
C HIS A 53 17.35 0.97 -2.23
N ASP A 54 16.66 1.13 -1.09
CA ASP A 54 17.07 2.09 -0.06
C ASP A 54 18.40 1.71 0.59
N LEU A 55 18.63 0.40 0.80
CA LEU A 55 19.91 -0.10 1.27
C LEU A 55 21.05 0.19 0.29
N ASP A 56 20.82 -0.02 -1.02
CA ASP A 56 21.78 0.30 -2.08
C ASP A 56 22.07 1.81 -2.12
N PHE A 57 21.04 2.64 -1.92
CA PHE A 57 21.19 4.09 -1.82
C PHE A 57 22.04 4.51 -0.63
N ASP A 58 21.77 3.96 0.55
CA ASP A 58 22.52 4.25 1.78
C ASP A 58 23.99 3.83 1.65
N HIS A 59 24.29 2.69 1.00
CA HIS A 59 25.66 2.28 0.72
C HIS A 59 26.35 3.19 -0.30
N ARG A 60 25.66 3.54 -1.39
CA ARG A 60 26.20 4.47 -2.41
C ARG A 60 26.49 5.86 -1.85
N THR A 61 25.75 6.28 -0.83
CA THR A 61 25.96 7.55 -0.14
C THR A 61 26.93 7.45 1.05
N GLU A 62 27.60 6.30 1.20
CA GLU A 62 28.59 6.02 2.26
C GLU A 62 28.02 6.19 3.68
N LYS A 63 26.68 6.11 3.83
CA LYS A 63 25.99 6.20 5.12
C LYS A 63 26.16 4.94 5.96
N ILE A 64 26.42 3.80 5.30
CA ILE A 64 26.66 2.50 5.92
C ILE A 64 27.96 1.89 5.41
N THR A 65 28.57 1.04 6.24
CA THR A 65 29.81 0.35 5.86
C THR A 65 29.54 -0.77 4.85
N THR A 66 30.57 -1.17 4.10
CA THR A 66 30.47 -2.31 3.16
C THR A 66 30.15 -3.63 3.87
N GLU A 67 30.60 -3.81 5.11
CA GLU A 67 30.30 -4.99 5.94
C GLU A 67 28.81 -5.03 6.32
N ASP A 68 28.27 -3.91 6.81
CA ASP A 68 26.86 -3.77 7.17
C ASP A 68 25.96 -3.94 5.94
N TYR A 69 26.34 -3.31 4.83
CA TYR A 69 25.66 -3.42 3.54
C TYR A 69 25.58 -4.87 3.08
N THR A 70 26.71 -5.59 3.06
CA THR A 70 26.77 -6.98 2.57
C THR A 70 25.90 -7.89 3.43
N THR A 71 25.95 -7.71 4.75
CA THR A 71 25.14 -8.48 5.70
C THR A 71 23.65 -8.22 5.50
N ALA A 72 23.23 -6.95 5.47
CA ALA A 72 21.84 -6.56 5.27
C ALA A 72 21.30 -7.02 3.90
N ARG A 73 22.09 -6.85 2.84
CA ARG A 73 21.73 -7.26 1.49
C ARG A 73 21.48 -8.76 1.39
N ASN A 74 22.34 -9.57 2.00
CA ASN A 74 22.17 -11.02 2.00
C ASN A 74 20.90 -11.44 2.75
N ASN A 75 20.57 -10.77 3.86
CA ASN A 75 19.34 -11.03 4.60
C ASN A 75 18.10 -10.71 3.75
N ILE A 76 18.05 -9.53 3.12
CA ILE A 76 16.95 -9.12 2.25
C ILE A 76 16.79 -10.10 1.08
N ILE A 77 17.88 -10.50 0.43
CA ILE A 77 17.82 -11.48 -0.68
C ILE A 77 17.27 -12.82 -0.20
N ASN A 78 17.73 -13.33 0.93
CA ASN A 78 17.25 -14.61 1.48
C ASN A 78 15.75 -14.55 1.83
N GLU A 79 15.29 -13.43 2.37
CA GLU A 79 13.87 -13.18 2.64
C GLU A 79 13.06 -13.12 1.34
N GLY A 80 13.57 -12.44 0.31
CA GLY A 80 12.96 -12.41 -1.03
C GLY A 80 12.84 -13.79 -1.68
N ILE A 81 13.88 -14.62 -1.59
CA ILE A 81 13.84 -16.02 -2.09
C ILE A 81 12.76 -16.83 -1.36
N ASN A 82 12.63 -16.66 -0.04
CA ASN A 82 11.60 -17.35 0.73
C ASN A 82 10.20 -16.87 0.38
N LEU A 83 10.04 -15.58 0.09
CA LEU A 83 8.76 -14.99 -0.29
C LEU A 83 8.33 -15.42 -1.70
N LEU A 84 9.25 -15.42 -2.66
CA LEU A 84 8.99 -15.90 -4.04
C LEU A 84 8.53 -17.35 -4.03
N ARG A 85 9.17 -18.21 -3.23
CA ARG A 85 8.74 -19.61 -3.08
C ARG A 85 7.29 -19.72 -2.59
N LYS A 86 6.88 -18.90 -1.62
CA LYS A 86 5.48 -18.89 -1.13
C LYS A 86 4.50 -18.42 -2.20
N ILE A 87 4.90 -17.46 -3.04
CA ILE A 87 4.09 -16.99 -4.17
C ILE A 87 3.90 -18.13 -5.17
N ASP A 88 4.98 -18.83 -5.53
CA ASP A 88 4.95 -19.98 -6.43
C ASP A 88 4.08 -21.11 -5.87
N ASP A 89 4.27 -21.47 -4.58
CA ASP A 89 3.49 -22.49 -3.89
C ASP A 89 1.99 -22.18 -3.86
N THR A 90 1.61 -20.89 -3.82
CA THR A 90 0.20 -20.47 -3.82
C THR A 90 -0.40 -20.43 -5.22
N HIS A 91 0.41 -20.17 -6.27
CA HIS A 91 -0.02 -20.18 -7.67
C HIS A 91 -0.22 -21.60 -8.24
N GLU A 92 0.36 -22.64 -7.63
CA GLU A 92 0.21 -24.05 -8.06
C GLU A 92 -1.05 -24.76 -7.51
N ILE A 93 -1.89 -24.09 -6.71
CA ILE A 93 -3.09 -24.67 -6.05
C ILE A 93 -4.39 -24.34 -6.81
#